data_AF-A0A6A6P0R6-F1
#
_entry.id   AF-A0A6A6P0R6-F1
#
_cell.length_a   1.000
_cell.length_b   1.000
_cell.length_c   1.000
_cell.angle_alpha   90.00
_cell.angle_beta   90.00
_cell.angle_gamma   90.00
#
_symmetry.space_group_name_H-M   'P 1'
#
loop_
_entity.id
_entity.type
_entity.pdbx_description
1 polymer ?
#
loop_
_entity_poly.entity_id
_entity_poly.type
_entity_poly.pdbx_seq_one_letter_code
_entity_poly.pdbx_strand_id
1 'polypeptide(L)'
;MAAMHVLVVGAGITGLLIAQGLKKNGIACTVFESEPSATHYRSREWGMSVQWGLPLLADCLPADLFARVHEAANDPNFEPPDPGVLPTLNGATGELLKNVPLLRMYRVSRRRFRTFCAQGIDVQYGKQFKDVSYSDDGVTVAVAFEDGTSATGTLLVGADGAQSLVRTSIFGPDEARAQPAPYSALNLHVCYGDTEKALFVRQCHPIMTMGIHPDGYWLWISIQDVPDPTDPATWTFQLQTTWRRRDGEMPADVASLANQKARAATFGEPFRSANLWIPEGTKLYANSMSYWEPRPWDTKGGRVLLAGDAAHPMTFQRGQGMNHGIADATSLVKKLTAAAKASETSAAAAAAAADAVAAYMAEMVDRAGDEVRTSWENTQMLHDWKRMAESPIMQRGGNPREEKEKGKKEEER
;
A
#
# COMPACT_ATOMS: atom_id res chain seq x y z
N MET A 1 15.56 -19.12 29.54
CA MET A 1 15.55 -19.00 28.07
C MET A 1 14.49 -17.99 27.71
N ALA A 2 14.82 -16.99 26.88
CA ALA A 2 13.93 -15.87 26.62
C ALA A 2 12.66 -16.33 25.88
N ALA A 3 11.49 -15.94 26.39
CA ALA A 3 10.25 -16.07 25.65
C ALA A 3 10.36 -15.32 24.31
N MET A 4 9.61 -15.75 23.29
CA MET A 4 9.60 -15.10 21.98
C MET A 4 9.37 -13.59 22.14
N HIS A 5 10.32 -12.81 21.61
CA HIS A 5 10.27 -11.35 21.64
C HIS A 5 10.60 -10.81 20.26
N VAL A 6 9.61 -10.19 19.62
CA VAL A 6 9.72 -9.68 18.25
C VAL A 6 10.11 -8.20 18.28
N LEU A 7 11.18 -7.85 17.57
CA LEU A 7 11.57 -6.49 17.30
C LEU A 7 11.01 -6.07 15.94
N VAL A 8 10.16 -5.06 15.89
CA VAL A 8 9.57 -4.54 14.64
C VAL A 8 10.21 -3.19 14.34
N VAL A 9 10.93 -3.09 13.22
CA VAL A 9 11.51 -1.84 12.74
C VAL A 9 10.60 -1.24 11.69
N GLY A 10 10.00 -0.08 12.01
CA GLY A 10 9.03 0.65 11.20
C GLY A 10 7.62 0.61 11.80
N ALA A 11 7.10 1.77 12.24
CA ALA A 11 5.73 1.93 12.70
C ALA A 11 4.79 2.42 11.57
N GLY A 12 5.02 1.92 10.36
CA GLY A 12 4.04 1.96 9.29
C GLY A 12 2.85 1.04 9.59
N ILE A 13 1.83 1.06 8.72
CA ILE A 13 0.59 0.29 8.95
C ILE A 13 0.87 -1.22 9.08
N THR A 14 1.72 -1.80 8.22
CA THR A 14 2.10 -3.22 8.32
C THR A 14 2.77 -3.55 9.66
N GLY A 15 3.77 -2.76 10.08
CA GLY A 15 4.47 -2.98 11.36
C GLY A 15 3.53 -2.85 12.57
N LEU A 16 2.62 -1.87 12.55
CA LEU A 16 1.61 -1.69 13.59
C LEU A 16 0.58 -2.84 13.61
N LEU A 17 0.16 -3.36 12.45
CA LEU A 17 -0.74 -4.52 12.38
C LEU A 17 -0.06 -5.79 12.90
N ILE A 18 1.22 -5.98 12.61
CA ILE A 18 2.03 -7.05 13.22
C ILE A 18 2.02 -6.88 14.74
N ALA A 19 2.33 -5.69 15.25
CA ALA A 19 2.35 -5.41 16.69
C ALA A 19 0.98 -5.64 17.36
N GLN A 20 -0.12 -5.19 16.75
CA GLN A 20 -1.49 -5.44 17.21
C GLN A 20 -1.78 -6.94 17.30
N GLY A 21 -1.46 -7.69 16.24
CA GLY A 21 -1.69 -9.13 16.20
C GLY A 21 -0.86 -9.90 17.20
N LEU A 22 0.42 -9.53 17.39
CA LEU A 22 1.28 -10.13 18.41
C LEU A 22 0.78 -9.84 19.82
N LYS A 23 0.43 -8.57 20.11
CA LYS A 23 -0.13 -8.16 21.40
C LYS A 23 -1.43 -8.91 21.72
N LYS A 24 -2.34 -9.00 20.75
CA LYS A 24 -3.60 -9.74 20.85
C LYS A 24 -3.39 -11.22 21.21
N ASN A 25 -2.28 -11.81 20.79
CA ASN A 25 -1.93 -13.21 21.03
C ASN A 25 -0.91 -13.40 22.18
N GLY A 26 -0.61 -12.36 22.96
CA GLY A 26 0.28 -12.45 24.12
C GLY A 26 1.76 -12.65 23.80
N ILE A 27 2.19 -12.34 22.57
CA ILE A 27 3.61 -12.42 22.16
C ILE A 27 4.27 -11.07 22.42
N ALA A 28 5.42 -11.07 23.11
CA ALA A 28 6.15 -9.84 23.40
C ALA A 28 6.65 -9.19 22.12
N CYS A 29 6.47 -7.88 22.00
CA CYS A 29 6.83 -7.10 20.82
C CYS A 29 7.33 -5.70 21.23
N THR A 30 8.35 -5.21 20.55
CA THR A 30 8.80 -3.82 20.66
C THR A 30 8.88 -3.20 19.27
N VAL A 31 8.23 -2.05 19.08
CA VAL A 31 8.16 -1.35 17.79
C VAL A 31 9.06 -0.13 17.82
N PHE A 32 9.87 0.04 16.78
CA PHE A 32 10.80 1.15 16.62
C PHE A 32 10.43 1.97 15.38
N GLU A 33 10.53 3.29 15.47
CA GLU A 33 10.17 4.21 14.39
C GLU A 33 11.20 5.33 14.29
N SER A 34 11.65 5.65 13.08
CA SER A 34 12.68 6.68 12.87
C SER A 34 12.14 8.09 13.00
N GLU A 35 10.84 8.30 12.77
CA GLU A 35 10.22 9.59 13.04
C GLU A 35 10.38 10.03 14.50
N PRO A 36 10.47 11.35 14.75
CA PRO A 36 10.73 11.87 16.09
C PRO A 36 9.54 11.72 17.05
N SER A 37 8.31 11.56 16.56
CA SER A 37 7.11 11.43 17.40
C SER A 37 5.89 10.91 16.64
N ALA A 38 4.88 10.45 17.39
CA ALA A 38 3.58 10.03 16.86
C ALA A 38 2.81 11.14 16.11
N THR A 39 3.05 12.41 16.49
CA THR A 39 2.38 13.58 15.91
C THR A 39 3.19 14.20 14.77
N HIS A 40 4.32 13.61 14.36
CA HIS A 40 5.12 14.13 13.27
C HIS A 40 4.30 14.17 11.97
N TYR A 41 4.17 15.36 11.39
CA TYR A 41 3.34 15.57 10.21
C TYR A 41 4.14 15.41 8.91
N ARG A 42 3.82 14.37 8.14
CA ARG A 42 4.29 14.23 6.75
C ARG A 42 3.39 15.04 5.83
N SER A 43 3.89 16.16 5.29
CA SER A 43 3.14 16.98 4.32
C SER A 43 2.64 16.19 3.10
N ARG A 44 3.38 15.16 2.69
CA ARG A 44 3.00 14.26 1.59
C ARG A 44 2.14 13.12 2.11
N GLU A 45 0.83 13.25 2.02
CA GLU A 45 -0.15 12.23 2.41
C GLU A 45 -0.38 11.18 1.28
N TRP A 46 -1.07 10.07 1.58
CA TRP A 46 -1.46 9.08 0.58
C TRP A 46 -2.80 8.42 0.94
N GLY A 47 -3.67 8.20 -0.04
CA GLY A 47 -4.87 7.36 0.08
C GLY A 47 -4.61 5.93 -0.40
N MET A 48 -5.10 4.92 0.33
CA MET A 48 -4.90 3.50 0.01
C MET A 48 -6.23 2.76 0.07
N SER A 49 -6.41 1.79 -0.81
CA SER A 49 -7.61 0.96 -0.82
C SER A 49 -7.40 -0.30 0.01
N VAL A 50 -8.26 -0.54 1.00
CA VAL A 50 -8.33 -1.78 1.78
C VAL A 50 -9.57 -2.54 1.32
N GLN A 51 -9.37 -3.65 0.61
CA GLN A 51 -10.41 -4.44 -0.08
C GLN A 51 -10.42 -5.89 0.41
N TRP A 52 -9.83 -6.84 -0.32
CA TRP A 52 -9.71 -8.23 0.13
C TRP A 52 -8.88 -8.39 1.41
N GLY A 53 -8.03 -7.41 1.76
CA GLY A 53 -7.35 -7.36 3.05
C GLY A 53 -8.26 -6.96 4.21
N LEU A 54 -9.42 -6.35 3.95
CA LEU A 54 -10.36 -5.89 4.99
C LEU A 54 -10.76 -7.01 5.97
N PRO A 55 -11.24 -8.19 5.55
CA PRO A 55 -11.57 -9.27 6.49
C PRO A 55 -10.35 -9.80 7.26
N LEU A 56 -9.14 -9.70 6.70
CA LEU A 56 -7.91 -10.18 7.34
C LEU A 56 -7.52 -9.32 8.56
N LEU A 57 -7.96 -8.05 8.60
CA LEU A 57 -7.73 -7.19 9.77
C LEU A 57 -8.30 -7.77 11.06
N ALA A 58 -9.34 -8.61 10.99
CA ALA A 58 -9.92 -9.27 12.16
C ALA A 58 -8.94 -10.22 12.86
N ASP A 59 -7.93 -10.73 12.15
CA ASP A 59 -6.89 -11.58 12.74
C ASP A 59 -5.88 -10.75 13.53
N CYS A 60 -5.51 -9.56 13.03
CA CYS A 60 -4.53 -8.67 13.67
C CYS A 60 -5.15 -7.78 14.76
N LEU A 61 -6.32 -7.20 14.51
CA LEU A 61 -6.92 -6.22 15.40
C LEU A 61 -7.77 -6.88 16.52
N PRO A 62 -7.80 -6.31 17.73
CA PRO A 62 -8.85 -6.54 18.72
C PRO A 62 -10.25 -6.29 18.13
N ALA A 63 -11.27 -6.97 18.66
CA ALA A 63 -12.63 -6.93 18.11
C ALA A 63 -13.25 -5.51 18.13
N ASP A 64 -12.97 -4.73 19.18
CA ASP A 64 -13.43 -3.36 19.34
C ASP A 64 -12.78 -2.40 18.32
N LEU A 65 -11.49 -2.58 18.03
CA LEU A 65 -10.83 -1.85 16.95
C LEU A 65 -11.35 -2.30 15.59
N PHE A 66 -11.46 -3.60 15.32
CA PHE A 66 -11.94 -4.08 14.03
C PHE A 66 -13.34 -3.56 13.67
N ALA A 67 -14.27 -3.52 14.64
CA ALA A 67 -15.62 -2.99 14.45
C ALA A 67 -15.65 -1.51 14.02
N ARG A 68 -14.57 -0.77 14.28
CA ARG A 68 -14.44 0.67 14.05
C ARG A 68 -13.50 1.02 12.89
N VAL A 69 -13.11 0.05 12.06
CA VAL A 69 -12.16 0.27 10.95
C VAL A 69 -12.61 1.36 9.96
N HIS A 70 -13.92 1.56 9.82
CA HIS A 70 -14.52 2.62 9.00
C HIS A 70 -14.11 4.04 9.45
N GLU A 71 -13.77 4.24 10.73
CA GLU A 71 -13.27 5.53 11.26
C GLU A 71 -11.92 5.93 10.65
N ALA A 72 -11.15 4.96 10.12
CA ALA A 72 -9.90 5.23 9.42
C ALA A 72 -10.07 5.65 7.95
N ALA A 73 -11.31 5.60 7.43
CA ALA A 73 -11.60 5.93 6.04
C ALA A 73 -11.34 7.41 5.73
N ASN A 74 -11.09 7.70 4.44
CA ASN A 74 -11.03 9.06 3.92
C ASN A 74 -12.38 9.77 4.07
N ASP A 75 -13.49 9.03 3.94
CA ASP A 75 -14.86 9.46 4.23
C ASP A 75 -15.51 8.45 5.19
N PRO A 76 -15.48 8.71 6.51
CA PRO A 76 -16.08 7.81 7.50
C PRO A 76 -17.61 7.69 7.42
N ASN A 77 -18.28 8.60 6.70
CA ASN A 77 -19.74 8.60 6.54
C ASN A 77 -20.18 7.82 5.28
N PHE A 78 -19.23 7.35 4.48
CA PHE A 78 -19.51 6.56 3.29
C PHE A 78 -19.47 5.07 3.60
N GLU A 79 -20.60 4.39 3.46
CA GLU A 79 -20.69 2.93 3.50
C GLU A 79 -20.43 2.36 2.09
N PRO A 80 -19.34 1.60 1.87
CA PRO A 80 -19.01 1.08 0.54
C PRO A 80 -20.00 -0.01 0.11
N PRO A 81 -20.51 0.03 -1.15
CA PRO A 81 -21.32 -1.05 -1.69
C PRO A 81 -20.53 -2.36 -1.83
N ASP A 82 -21.24 -3.50 -1.83
CA ASP A 82 -20.69 -4.83 -2.06
C ASP A 82 -21.57 -5.64 -3.06
N PRO A 83 -21.10 -5.89 -4.30
CA PRO A 83 -19.81 -5.45 -4.85
C PRO A 83 -19.77 -3.94 -5.11
N GLY A 84 -18.57 -3.37 -4.99
CA GLY A 84 -18.29 -2.00 -5.42
C GLY A 84 -17.87 -1.90 -6.88
N VAL A 85 -17.64 -0.68 -7.35
CA VAL A 85 -17.12 -0.42 -8.71
C VAL A 85 -16.06 0.66 -8.71
N LEU A 86 -15.08 0.53 -9.61
CA LEU A 86 -14.18 1.61 -10.00
C LEU A 86 -14.55 2.07 -11.41
N PRO A 87 -15.20 3.24 -11.56
CA PRO A 87 -15.43 3.83 -12.87
C PRO A 87 -14.09 4.14 -13.54
N THR A 88 -13.90 3.55 -14.71
CA THR A 88 -12.73 3.72 -15.57
C THR A 88 -13.15 4.42 -16.84
N LEU A 89 -12.66 5.64 -17.03
CA LEU A 89 -13.05 6.54 -18.11
C LEU A 89 -11.96 6.63 -19.17
N ASN A 90 -12.35 7.01 -20.37
CA ASN A 90 -11.45 7.44 -21.41
C ASN A 90 -10.88 8.79 -20.99
N GLY A 91 -9.57 8.84 -20.76
CA GLY A 91 -8.89 10.01 -20.26
C GLY A 91 -8.94 11.22 -21.20
N ALA A 92 -9.25 11.04 -22.49
CA ALA A 92 -9.37 12.13 -23.47
C ALA A 92 -10.83 12.59 -23.67
N THR A 93 -11.80 11.66 -23.74
CA THR A 93 -13.21 12.01 -24.02
C THR A 93 -14.05 12.19 -22.76
N GLY A 94 -13.64 11.60 -21.63
CA GLY A 94 -14.43 11.54 -20.39
C GLY A 94 -15.52 10.47 -20.40
N GLU A 95 -15.66 9.72 -21.51
CA GLU A 95 -16.67 8.67 -21.62
C GLU A 95 -16.29 7.45 -20.76
N LEU A 96 -17.29 6.79 -20.18
CA LEU A 96 -17.06 5.56 -19.43
C LEU A 96 -16.54 4.47 -20.37
N LEU A 97 -15.33 3.96 -20.11
CA LEU A 97 -14.83 2.76 -20.77
C LEU A 97 -15.39 1.52 -20.09
N LYS A 98 -15.28 1.46 -18.76
CA LYS A 98 -15.68 0.27 -18.00
C LYS A 98 -15.85 0.57 -16.52
N ASN A 99 -16.79 -0.11 -15.88
CA ASN A 99 -16.80 -0.27 -14.43
C ASN A 99 -16.01 -1.53 -14.04
N VAL A 100 -14.87 -1.34 -13.39
CA VAL A 100 -14.09 -2.47 -12.86
C VAL A 100 -14.74 -2.92 -11.55
N PRO A 101 -15.18 -4.19 -11.43
CA PRO A 101 -15.75 -4.70 -10.18
C PRO A 101 -14.74 -4.64 -9.03
N LEU A 102 -15.19 -4.23 -7.86
CA LEU A 102 -14.43 -4.25 -6.61
C LEU A 102 -15.18 -5.08 -5.57
N LEU A 103 -14.44 -5.63 -4.60
CA LEU A 103 -15.02 -6.04 -3.33
C LEU A 103 -15.40 -4.81 -2.50
N ARG A 104 -16.14 -5.01 -1.40
CA ARG A 104 -16.29 -3.98 -0.37
C ARG A 104 -14.92 -3.41 0.01
N MET A 105 -14.80 -2.08 -0.07
CA MET A 105 -13.50 -1.40 0.01
C MET A 105 -13.59 -0.08 0.76
N TYR A 106 -12.76 0.08 1.78
CA TYR A 106 -12.50 1.39 2.38
C TYR A 106 -11.26 2.01 1.77
N ARG A 107 -11.38 3.25 1.31
CA ARG A 107 -10.20 4.07 1.06
C ARG A 107 -9.82 4.72 2.37
N VAL A 108 -8.57 4.54 2.79
CA VAL A 108 -8.03 5.06 4.05
C VAL A 108 -6.85 5.98 3.78
N SER A 109 -6.71 7.05 4.58
CA SER A 109 -5.48 7.84 4.53
C SER A 109 -4.38 7.15 5.33
N ARG A 110 -3.12 7.27 4.87
CA ARG A 110 -1.98 6.71 5.59
C ARG A 110 -1.87 7.26 7.00
N ARG A 111 -2.10 8.57 7.19
CA ARG A 111 -2.12 9.16 8.53
C ARG A 111 -3.20 8.53 9.43
N ARG A 112 -4.47 8.57 9.01
CA ARG A 112 -5.57 8.07 9.85
C ARG A 112 -5.41 6.60 10.16
N PHE A 113 -5.09 5.77 9.16
CA PHE A 113 -5.00 4.34 9.38
C PHE A 113 -3.79 3.95 10.22
N ARG A 114 -2.66 4.65 10.07
CA ARG A 114 -1.51 4.48 10.97
C ARG A 114 -1.86 4.86 12.41
N THR A 115 -2.47 6.03 12.63
CA THR A 115 -2.93 6.44 13.97
C THR A 115 -3.92 5.44 14.55
N PHE A 116 -4.84 4.94 13.73
CA PHE A 116 -5.81 3.94 14.13
C PHE A 116 -5.16 2.64 14.59
N CYS A 117 -4.22 2.09 13.81
CA CYS A 117 -3.49 0.87 14.15
C CYS A 117 -2.51 1.05 15.33
N ALA A 118 -2.10 2.28 15.65
CA ALA A 118 -1.21 2.57 16.77
C ALA A 118 -1.92 2.58 18.13
N GLN A 119 -3.26 2.54 18.18
CA GLN A 119 -4.01 2.57 19.44
C GLN A 119 -3.59 1.42 20.37
N GLY A 120 -3.05 1.78 21.54
CA GLY A 120 -2.60 0.83 22.55
C GLY A 120 -1.27 0.14 22.22
N ILE A 121 -0.54 0.57 21.19
CA ILE A 121 0.83 0.09 20.90
C ILE A 121 1.83 1.12 21.42
N ASP A 122 2.81 0.67 22.21
CA ASP A 122 3.92 1.51 22.64
C ASP A 122 5.01 1.51 21.56
N VAL A 123 5.19 2.65 20.88
CA VAL A 123 6.14 2.83 19.79
C VAL A 123 7.33 3.65 20.28
N GLN A 124 8.53 3.12 20.10
CA GLN A 124 9.79 3.78 20.42
C GLN A 124 10.22 4.67 19.23
N TYR A 125 9.88 5.96 19.31
CA TYR A 125 10.20 6.97 18.29
C TYR A 125 11.66 7.45 18.35
N GLY A 126 12.14 8.06 17.26
CA GLY A 126 13.52 8.53 17.11
C GLY A 126 14.54 7.41 16.88
N LYS A 127 14.07 6.20 16.55
CA LYS A 127 14.87 4.98 16.44
C LYS A 127 15.11 4.62 14.98
N GLN A 128 16.06 5.32 14.37
CA GLN A 128 16.55 5.01 13.02
C GLN A 128 17.43 3.76 13.07
N PHE A 129 16.99 2.69 12.41
CA PHE A 129 17.77 1.44 12.29
C PHE A 129 19.12 1.72 11.63
N LYS A 130 20.17 1.12 12.19
CA LYS A 130 21.55 1.23 11.71
C LYS A 130 22.11 -0.11 11.29
N ASP A 131 22.04 -1.10 12.18
CA ASP A 131 22.65 -2.41 11.95
C ASP A 131 21.95 -3.52 12.74
N VAL A 132 22.22 -4.76 12.37
CA VAL A 132 21.74 -5.97 13.03
C VAL A 132 22.89 -6.95 13.26
N SER A 133 22.94 -7.53 14.46
CA SER A 133 23.86 -8.62 14.78
C SER A 133 23.11 -9.84 15.32
N TYR A 134 23.72 -11.01 15.12
CA TYR A 134 23.15 -12.31 15.49
C TYR A 134 24.14 -12.98 16.44
N SER A 135 23.66 -13.41 17.59
CA SER A 135 24.49 -14.11 18.57
C SER A 135 24.79 -15.55 18.16
N ASP A 136 25.87 -16.08 18.72
CA ASP A 136 26.29 -17.48 18.54
C ASP A 136 25.40 -18.49 19.27
N ASP A 137 24.51 -18.02 20.16
CA ASP A 137 23.53 -18.86 20.86
C ASP A 137 22.44 -19.44 19.94
N GLY A 138 22.39 -18.99 18.67
CA GLY A 138 21.43 -19.45 17.68
C GLY A 138 20.00 -18.96 17.89
N VAL A 139 19.76 -18.02 18.82
CA VAL A 139 18.40 -17.55 19.20
C VAL A 139 18.30 -16.03 19.20
N THR A 140 19.31 -15.32 19.69
CA THR A 140 19.21 -13.88 19.94
C THR A 140 19.58 -13.07 18.69
N VAL A 141 18.83 -11.98 18.47
CA VAL A 141 19.13 -10.93 17.50
C VAL A 141 19.20 -9.59 18.23
N ALA A 142 20.15 -8.75 17.84
CA ALA A 142 20.30 -7.40 18.37
C ALA A 142 20.22 -6.37 17.24
N VAL A 143 19.43 -5.33 17.44
CA VAL A 143 19.38 -4.17 16.55
C VAL A 143 20.09 -2.99 17.17
N ALA A 144 20.86 -2.27 16.37
CA ALA A 144 21.48 -1.01 16.74
C ALA A 144 20.80 0.16 16.01
N PHE A 145 20.73 1.31 16.69
CA PHE A 145 20.14 2.53 16.16
C PHE A 145 21.19 3.64 16.02
N GLU A 146 20.89 4.65 15.20
CA GLU A 146 21.81 5.78 14.98
C GLU A 146 22.06 6.63 16.22
N ASP A 147 21.16 6.61 17.21
CA ASP A 147 21.34 7.28 18.50
C ASP A 147 22.31 6.55 19.45
N GLY A 148 22.91 5.44 19.00
CA GLY A 148 23.85 4.62 19.76
C GLY A 148 23.19 3.62 20.71
N THR A 149 21.86 3.61 20.81
CA THR A 149 21.13 2.61 21.59
C THR A 149 20.96 1.31 20.82
N SER A 150 20.62 0.24 21.54
CA SER A 150 20.34 -1.07 20.97
C SER A 150 19.18 -1.76 21.68
N ALA A 151 18.60 -2.77 21.04
CA ALA A 151 17.60 -3.64 21.61
C ALA A 151 17.86 -5.09 21.19
N THR A 152 17.52 -6.04 22.07
CA THR A 152 17.65 -7.47 21.80
C THR A 152 16.29 -8.16 21.80
N GLY A 153 16.17 -9.21 21.02
CA GLY A 153 14.98 -10.04 20.90
C GLY A 153 15.32 -11.38 20.27
N THR A 154 14.31 -12.13 19.84
CA THR A 154 14.47 -13.44 19.19
C THR A 154 14.15 -13.41 17.70
N LEU A 155 13.50 -12.36 17.22
CA LEU A 155 13.16 -12.15 15.81
C LEU A 155 13.15 -10.66 15.49
N LEU A 156 13.80 -10.26 14.40
CA LEU A 156 13.70 -8.95 13.78
C LEU A 156 12.73 -9.01 12.59
N VAL A 157 11.77 -8.10 12.54
CA VAL A 157 10.92 -7.87 11.37
C VAL A 157 11.14 -6.46 10.84
N GLY A 158 11.71 -6.35 9.64
CA GLY A 158 11.77 -5.11 8.88
C GLY A 158 10.43 -4.80 8.24
N ALA A 159 9.77 -3.75 8.73
CA ALA A 159 8.54 -3.17 8.20
C ALA A 159 8.71 -1.66 7.92
N ASP A 160 9.94 -1.27 7.56
CA ASP A 160 10.46 0.09 7.40
C ASP A 160 10.30 0.66 5.98
N GLY A 161 9.46 0.01 5.17
CA GLY A 161 8.96 0.55 3.91
C GLY A 161 9.88 0.38 2.70
N ALA A 162 9.55 1.05 1.61
CA ALA A 162 10.20 0.84 0.30
C ALA A 162 11.71 1.12 0.27
N GLN A 163 12.24 1.90 1.22
CA GLN A 163 13.66 2.21 1.37
C GLN A 163 14.29 1.44 2.54
N SER A 164 13.76 0.26 2.85
CA SER A 164 14.13 -0.55 4.01
C SER A 164 15.64 -0.71 4.19
N LEU A 165 16.14 -0.24 5.32
CA LEU A 165 17.51 -0.44 5.76
C LEU A 165 17.70 -1.87 6.30
N VAL A 166 16.63 -2.48 6.83
CA VAL A 166 16.66 -3.90 7.20
C VAL A 166 16.87 -4.76 5.94
N ARG A 167 16.16 -4.49 4.84
CA ARG A 167 16.40 -5.17 3.55
C ARG A 167 17.82 -4.94 3.07
N THR A 168 18.36 -3.72 3.19
CA THR A 168 19.77 -3.44 2.88
C THR A 168 20.74 -4.23 3.75
N SER A 169 20.46 -4.46 5.03
CA SER A 169 21.33 -5.26 5.91
C SER A 169 21.36 -6.74 5.52
N ILE A 170 20.27 -7.27 4.93
CA ILE A 170 20.16 -8.67 4.51
C ILE A 170 20.88 -8.93 3.19
N PHE A 171 20.67 -8.06 2.19
CA PHE A 171 21.12 -8.28 0.82
C PHE A 171 22.34 -7.45 0.40
N GLY A 172 22.69 -6.42 1.18
CA GLY A 172 23.62 -5.38 0.76
C GLY A 172 22.95 -4.29 -0.08
N PRO A 173 23.64 -3.14 -0.27
CA PRO A 173 23.05 -1.93 -0.86
C PRO A 173 22.60 -2.08 -2.31
N ASP A 174 23.36 -2.82 -3.12
CA ASP A 174 23.05 -2.98 -4.55
C ASP A 174 21.87 -3.92 -4.77
N GLU A 175 21.87 -5.05 -4.08
CA GLU A 175 20.86 -6.10 -4.23
C GLU A 175 19.52 -5.78 -3.56
N ALA A 176 19.51 -4.93 -2.52
CA ALA A 176 18.31 -4.43 -1.84
C ALA A 176 17.63 -3.26 -2.56
N ARG A 177 18.29 -2.67 -3.57
CA ARG A 177 17.82 -1.48 -4.26
C ARG A 177 16.61 -1.81 -5.12
N ALA A 178 15.50 -1.09 -4.91
CA ALA A 178 14.33 -1.20 -5.76
C ALA A 178 14.64 -0.72 -7.19
N GLN A 179 14.15 -1.46 -8.18
CA GLN A 179 14.32 -1.15 -9.59
C GLN A 179 13.45 0.06 -9.94
N PRO A 180 14.01 1.12 -10.56
CA PRO A 180 13.23 2.27 -10.97
C PRO A 180 12.36 1.91 -12.17
N ALA A 181 11.10 2.34 -12.12
CA ALA A 181 10.21 2.27 -13.26
C ALA A 181 10.40 3.51 -14.18
N PRO A 182 10.37 3.36 -15.52
CA PRO A 182 10.58 4.42 -16.51
C PRO A 182 9.34 5.32 -16.67
N TYR A 183 8.70 5.65 -15.55
CA TYR A 183 7.50 6.45 -15.49
C TYR A 183 7.69 7.58 -14.49
N SER A 184 7.09 8.72 -14.83
CA SER A 184 6.94 9.86 -13.94
C SER A 184 5.56 9.80 -13.31
N ALA A 185 5.48 10.23 -12.05
CA ALA A 185 4.24 10.27 -11.32
C ALA A 185 4.14 11.61 -10.58
N LEU A 186 3.03 12.30 -10.79
CA LEU A 186 2.65 13.46 -10.00
C LEU A 186 1.57 13.04 -9.01
N ASN A 187 1.73 13.41 -7.75
CA ASN A 187 0.70 13.29 -6.71
C ASN A 187 0.51 14.64 -6.03
N LEU A 188 -0.74 15.02 -5.77
CA LEU A 188 -1.07 16.21 -5.01
C LEU A 188 -2.38 16.01 -4.24
N HIS A 189 -2.59 16.85 -3.22
CA HIS A 189 -3.89 17.00 -2.57
C HIS A 189 -4.40 18.40 -2.81
N VAL A 190 -5.67 18.52 -3.13
CA VAL A 190 -6.31 19.79 -3.46
C VAL A 190 -7.62 19.93 -2.72
N CYS A 191 -7.82 21.08 -2.12
CA CYS A 191 -9.10 21.59 -1.68
C CYS A 191 -9.46 22.74 -2.63
N TYR A 192 -10.61 22.69 -3.27
CA TYR A 192 -11.00 23.72 -4.23
C TYR A 192 -11.59 24.96 -3.55
N GLY A 193 -12.01 24.85 -2.28
CA GLY A 193 -12.69 25.94 -1.55
C GLY A 193 -14.03 26.33 -2.16
N ASP A 194 -14.64 25.42 -2.93
CA ASP A 194 -15.76 25.70 -3.82
C ASP A 194 -16.65 24.45 -3.95
N THR A 195 -17.90 24.58 -3.54
CA THR A 195 -18.87 23.49 -3.48
C THR A 195 -19.16 22.89 -4.86
N GLU A 196 -19.36 23.73 -5.88
CA GLU A 196 -19.71 23.26 -7.22
C GLU A 196 -18.55 22.48 -7.85
N LYS A 197 -17.32 22.98 -7.67
CA LYS A 197 -16.12 22.28 -8.16
C LYS A 197 -15.90 20.95 -7.44
N ALA A 198 -16.06 20.91 -6.12
CA ALA A 198 -15.91 19.67 -5.35
C ALA A 198 -16.93 18.61 -5.77
N LEU A 199 -18.20 19.00 -5.93
CA LEU A 199 -19.26 18.10 -6.41
C LEU A 199 -19.00 17.63 -7.84
N PHE A 200 -18.56 18.51 -8.73
CA PHE A 200 -18.19 18.16 -10.10
C PHE A 200 -17.03 17.15 -10.16
N VAL A 201 -15.98 17.36 -9.36
CA VAL A 201 -14.82 16.44 -9.32
C VAL A 201 -15.21 15.07 -8.76
N ARG A 202 -16.18 15.00 -7.85
CA ARG A 202 -16.72 13.76 -7.26
C ARG A 202 -17.79 13.07 -8.12
N GLN A 203 -18.27 13.69 -9.21
CA GLN A 203 -19.52 13.31 -9.88
C GLN A 203 -19.59 11.85 -10.37
N CYS A 204 -18.45 11.26 -10.74
CA CYS A 204 -18.40 9.90 -11.28
C CYS A 204 -18.48 8.82 -10.19
N HIS A 205 -17.97 9.10 -8.98
CA HIS A 205 -17.96 8.14 -7.89
C HIS A 205 -17.71 8.82 -6.53
N PRO A 206 -18.40 8.41 -5.45
CA PRO A 206 -18.22 9.00 -4.14
C PRO A 206 -16.81 8.93 -3.57
N ILE A 207 -15.96 7.98 -4.01
CA ILE A 207 -14.62 7.80 -3.42
C ILE A 207 -13.50 7.99 -4.44
N MET A 208 -13.64 7.49 -5.66
CA MET A 208 -12.54 7.41 -6.61
C MET A 208 -12.94 7.11 -8.04
N THR A 209 -12.18 7.63 -9.00
CA THR A 209 -12.39 7.43 -10.43
C THR A 209 -11.04 7.37 -11.13
N MET A 210 -10.92 6.48 -12.11
CA MET A 210 -9.70 6.26 -12.88
C MET A 210 -9.90 6.68 -14.34
N GLY A 211 -8.88 7.25 -14.95
CA GLY A 211 -8.86 7.57 -16.37
C GLY A 211 -7.65 6.93 -17.04
N ILE A 212 -7.86 6.40 -18.24
CA ILE A 212 -6.77 5.91 -19.11
C ILE A 212 -6.81 6.72 -20.38
N HIS A 213 -5.75 7.48 -20.64
CA HIS A 213 -5.68 8.42 -21.76
C HIS A 213 -4.93 7.78 -22.96
N PRO A 214 -5.40 7.98 -24.21
CA PRO A 214 -4.72 7.49 -25.41
C PRO A 214 -3.24 7.87 -25.53
N ASP A 215 -2.86 9.09 -25.14
CA ASP A 215 -1.46 9.55 -25.04
C ASP A 215 -0.62 8.89 -23.93
N GLY A 216 -1.13 7.86 -23.25
CA GLY A 216 -0.39 7.10 -22.24
C GLY A 216 -0.36 7.75 -20.86
N TYR A 217 -1.34 8.60 -20.53
CA TYR A 217 -1.56 9.09 -19.16
C TYR A 217 -2.47 8.14 -18.40
N TRP A 218 -2.08 7.82 -17.17
CA TRP A 218 -3.00 7.30 -16.17
C TRP A 218 -3.44 8.43 -15.25
N LEU A 219 -4.74 8.57 -15.04
CA LEU A 219 -5.37 9.66 -14.32
C LEU A 219 -6.13 9.10 -13.13
N TRP A 220 -6.05 9.80 -11.99
CA TRP A 220 -6.72 9.38 -10.77
C TRP A 220 -7.30 10.56 -10.03
N ILE A 221 -8.54 10.40 -9.60
CA ILE A 221 -9.22 11.26 -8.63
C ILE A 221 -9.65 10.37 -7.49
N SER A 222 -9.40 10.78 -6.25
CA SER A 222 -10.07 10.18 -5.10
C SER A 222 -10.26 11.16 -3.97
N ILE A 223 -11.26 10.92 -3.12
CA ILE A 223 -11.43 11.62 -1.86
C ILE A 223 -10.23 11.33 -0.95
N GLN A 224 -9.64 12.39 -0.42
CA GLN A 224 -8.57 12.35 0.57
C GLN A 224 -9.09 12.69 1.98
N ASP A 225 -10.04 13.60 2.09
CA ASP A 225 -10.70 13.91 3.36
C ASP A 225 -12.07 14.56 3.13
N VAL A 226 -13.02 14.23 4.00
CA VAL A 226 -14.37 14.82 4.10
C VAL A 226 -14.54 15.32 5.54
N PRO A 227 -14.04 16.52 5.88
CA PRO A 227 -14.14 17.06 7.23
C PRO A 227 -15.60 17.31 7.65
N ASP A 228 -16.41 17.84 6.73
CA ASP A 228 -17.84 18.05 6.90
C ASP A 228 -18.58 17.53 5.64
N PRO A 229 -19.41 16.48 5.74
CA PRO A 229 -20.16 15.96 4.60
C PRO A 229 -21.23 16.93 4.08
N THR A 230 -21.59 17.96 4.85
CA THR A 230 -22.56 18.99 4.46
C THR A 230 -21.93 20.22 3.79
N ASP A 231 -20.61 20.35 3.87
CA ASP A 231 -19.85 21.44 3.22
C ASP A 231 -18.79 20.90 2.24
N PRO A 232 -19.18 20.63 0.97
CA PRO A 232 -18.26 20.15 -0.05
C PRO A 232 -17.09 21.07 -0.36
N ALA A 233 -17.17 22.36 -0.05
CA ALA A 233 -16.06 23.29 -0.28
C ALA A 233 -14.83 22.93 0.57
N THR A 234 -15.02 22.21 1.69
CA THR A 234 -13.94 21.77 2.60
C THR A 234 -13.31 20.45 2.21
N TRP A 235 -13.90 19.71 1.26
CA TRP A 235 -13.40 18.39 0.89
C TRP A 235 -12.04 18.49 0.23
N THR A 236 -11.20 17.49 0.49
CA THR A 236 -9.89 17.38 -0.13
C THR A 236 -9.83 16.16 -1.02
N PHE A 237 -9.20 16.30 -2.18
CA PHE A 237 -9.06 15.27 -3.19
C PHE A 237 -7.58 14.97 -3.39
N GLN A 238 -7.26 13.69 -3.59
CA GLN A 238 -5.98 13.24 -4.13
C GLN A 238 -6.11 13.18 -5.65
N LEU A 239 -5.25 13.92 -6.34
CA LEU A 239 -5.09 13.79 -7.79
C LEU A 239 -3.75 13.11 -8.07
N GLN A 240 -3.77 12.15 -8.99
CA GLN A 240 -2.54 11.56 -9.51
C GLN A 240 -2.56 11.53 -11.03
N THR A 241 -1.37 11.71 -11.60
CA THR A 241 -1.13 11.54 -13.02
C THR A 241 0.18 10.79 -13.19
N THR A 242 0.18 9.70 -13.96
CA THR A 242 1.42 9.02 -14.33
C THR A 242 1.57 8.94 -15.85
N TRP A 243 2.81 9.03 -16.32
CA TRP A 243 3.16 8.99 -17.74
C TRP A 243 4.53 8.37 -17.93
N ARG A 244 4.84 7.92 -19.15
CA ARG A 244 6.19 7.46 -19.48
C ARG A 244 7.18 8.62 -19.32
N ARG A 245 8.24 8.42 -18.55
CA ARG A 245 9.24 9.46 -18.31
C ARG A 245 9.93 9.83 -19.61
N ARG A 246 10.09 11.13 -19.87
CA ARG A 246 10.85 11.65 -21.01
C ARG A 246 12.33 11.74 -20.66
N ASP A 247 13.19 11.58 -21.66
CA ASP A 247 14.63 11.75 -21.48
C ASP A 247 14.95 13.16 -20.99
N GLY A 248 15.77 13.24 -19.93
CA GLY A 248 16.14 14.51 -19.29
C GLY A 248 15.04 15.16 -18.43
N GLU A 249 13.87 14.52 -18.25
CA GLU A 249 12.80 15.06 -17.39
C GLU A 249 13.22 15.06 -15.92
N MET A 250 13.25 16.24 -15.31
CA MET A 250 13.65 16.42 -13.91
C MET A 250 12.42 16.43 -12.98
N PRO A 251 12.58 16.07 -11.69
CA PRO A 251 11.48 16.12 -10.72
C PRO A 251 10.78 17.50 -10.62
N ALA A 252 11.52 18.60 -10.83
CA ALA A 252 10.96 19.95 -10.86
C ALA A 252 10.00 20.16 -12.04
N ASP A 253 10.27 19.56 -13.20
CA ASP A 253 9.40 19.63 -14.38
C ASP A 253 8.09 18.87 -14.15
N VAL A 254 8.19 17.72 -13.45
CA VAL A 254 7.05 16.90 -13.03
C VAL A 254 6.17 17.66 -12.04
N ALA A 255 6.77 18.30 -11.03
CA ALA A 255 6.10 19.03 -9.95
C ALA A 255 5.74 20.49 -10.30
N SER A 256 5.65 20.84 -11.59
CA SER A 256 5.23 22.16 -12.05
C SER A 256 3.72 22.22 -12.27
N LEU A 257 3.05 23.18 -11.62
CA LEU A 257 1.61 23.40 -11.78
C LEU A 257 1.27 23.84 -13.20
N ALA A 258 2.09 24.70 -13.80
CA ALA A 258 1.92 25.13 -15.19
C ALA A 258 1.99 23.93 -16.16
N ASN A 259 2.97 23.04 -15.96
CA ASN A 259 3.08 21.82 -16.78
C ASN A 259 1.90 20.88 -16.54
N GLN A 260 1.40 20.77 -15.30
CA GLN A 260 0.23 19.96 -15.02
C GLN A 260 -1.03 20.51 -15.67
N LYS A 261 -1.26 21.83 -15.61
CA LYS A 261 -2.40 22.49 -16.28
C LYS A 261 -2.29 22.35 -17.81
N ALA A 262 -1.09 22.44 -18.37
CA ALA A 262 -0.86 22.23 -19.80
C ALA A 262 -1.20 20.80 -20.25
N ARG A 263 -0.79 19.77 -19.49
CA ARG A 263 -1.22 18.38 -19.74
C ARG A 263 -2.74 18.23 -19.59
N ALA A 264 -3.31 18.81 -18.54
CA ALA A 264 -4.73 18.70 -18.25
C ALA A 264 -5.64 19.28 -19.34
N ALA A 265 -5.13 20.21 -20.15
CA ALA A 265 -5.85 20.74 -21.30
C ALA A 265 -6.16 19.69 -22.39
N THR A 266 -5.53 18.50 -22.37
CA THR A 266 -5.86 17.40 -23.28
C THR A 266 -6.84 16.39 -22.65
N PHE A 267 -7.08 16.47 -21.35
CA PHE A 267 -7.91 15.49 -20.66
C PHE A 267 -9.40 15.71 -20.93
N GLY A 268 -10.18 14.65 -20.79
CA GLY A 268 -11.63 14.67 -20.69
C GLY A 268 -12.09 14.93 -19.26
N GLU A 269 -13.38 15.19 -19.09
CA GLU A 269 -13.97 15.42 -17.77
C GLU A 269 -14.16 14.10 -16.99
N PRO A 270 -14.05 14.12 -15.65
CA PRO A 270 -13.80 15.27 -14.79
C PRO A 270 -12.31 15.63 -14.61
N PHE A 271 -11.38 14.87 -15.21
CA PHE A 271 -9.93 15.04 -14.96
C PHE A 271 -9.40 16.39 -15.43
N ARG A 272 -9.94 16.92 -16.53
CA ARG A 272 -9.59 18.24 -17.05
C ARG A 272 -9.86 19.31 -16.01
N SER A 273 -11.11 19.47 -15.61
CA SER A 273 -11.49 20.52 -14.65
C SER A 273 -10.86 20.31 -13.28
N ALA A 274 -10.78 19.06 -12.81
CA ALA A 274 -10.10 18.72 -11.56
C ALA A 274 -8.66 19.27 -11.50
N ASN A 275 -7.93 19.23 -12.63
CA ASN A 275 -6.55 19.71 -12.70
C ASN A 275 -6.42 21.19 -13.08
N LEU A 276 -7.30 21.73 -13.94
CA LEU A 276 -7.26 23.14 -14.32
C LEU A 276 -7.66 24.07 -13.15
N TRP A 277 -8.54 23.60 -12.27
CA TRP A 277 -8.99 24.35 -11.09
C TRP A 277 -8.05 24.24 -9.89
N ILE A 278 -6.90 23.56 -10.00
CA ILE A 278 -5.93 23.52 -8.91
C ILE A 278 -5.51 24.96 -8.55
N PRO A 279 -5.72 25.40 -7.29
CA PRO A 279 -5.33 26.73 -6.85
C PRO A 279 -3.82 26.95 -6.94
N GLU A 280 -3.41 28.19 -7.22
CA GLU A 280 -2.00 28.59 -7.14
C GLU A 280 -1.45 28.34 -5.73
N GLY A 281 -0.17 27.96 -5.64
CA GLY A 281 0.47 27.60 -4.37
C GLY A 281 0.16 26.19 -3.86
N THR A 282 -0.70 25.42 -4.53
CA THR A 282 -0.90 23.99 -4.22
C THR A 282 0.43 23.23 -4.33
N LYS A 283 0.76 22.42 -3.33
CA LYS A 283 2.01 21.66 -3.31
C LYS A 283 1.91 20.40 -4.17
N LEU A 284 2.83 20.27 -5.12
CA LEU A 284 2.93 19.14 -6.04
C LEU A 284 4.11 18.23 -5.66
N TYR A 285 3.93 16.92 -5.76
CA TYR A 285 4.95 15.94 -5.45
C TYR A 285 5.29 15.08 -6.66
N ALA A 286 6.51 15.25 -7.18
CA ALA A 286 7.09 14.31 -8.12
C ALA A 286 7.48 13.02 -7.41
N ASN A 287 7.05 11.90 -7.97
CA ASN A 287 7.26 10.56 -7.45
C ASN A 287 7.96 9.73 -8.51
N SER A 288 8.98 8.99 -8.09
CA SER A 288 9.52 7.87 -8.84
C SER A 288 8.73 6.62 -8.48
N MET A 289 8.22 5.91 -9.48
CA MET A 289 7.74 4.55 -9.28
C MET A 289 8.94 3.59 -9.27
N SER A 290 8.90 2.61 -8.39
CA SER A 290 9.91 1.57 -8.28
C SER A 290 9.28 0.29 -7.75
N TYR A 291 9.92 -0.84 -8.00
CA TYR A 291 9.47 -2.13 -7.51
C TYR A 291 10.67 -2.98 -7.07
N TRP A 292 10.44 -3.94 -6.19
CA TRP A 292 11.43 -4.94 -5.81
C TRP A 292 10.71 -6.26 -5.57
N GLU A 293 11.09 -7.28 -6.35
CA GLU A 293 10.49 -8.59 -6.27
C GLU A 293 11.13 -9.40 -5.12
N PRO A 294 10.35 -9.90 -4.16
CA PRO A 294 10.86 -10.70 -3.08
C PRO A 294 11.47 -12.00 -3.60
N ARG A 295 12.61 -12.37 -3.03
CA ARG A 295 13.31 -13.65 -3.24
C ARG A 295 13.64 -14.25 -1.88
N PRO A 296 13.87 -15.56 -1.73
CA PRO A 296 14.30 -16.15 -0.46
C PRO A 296 15.65 -15.60 0.00
N TRP A 297 15.86 -15.51 1.32
CA TRP A 297 17.14 -15.14 1.94
C TRP A 297 17.48 -16.04 3.12
N ASP A 298 18.73 -15.98 3.55
CA ASP A 298 19.16 -16.58 4.81
C ASP A 298 18.55 -15.78 5.98
N THR A 299 17.53 -16.35 6.63
CA THR A 299 16.84 -15.77 7.78
C THR A 299 17.68 -15.80 9.06
N LYS A 300 18.95 -16.26 8.98
CA LYS A 300 19.86 -16.43 10.10
C LYS A 300 19.21 -17.31 11.17
N GLY A 301 18.75 -18.50 10.77
CA GLY A 301 18.06 -19.43 11.66
C GLY A 301 16.72 -18.90 12.19
N GLY A 302 15.97 -18.17 11.36
CA GLY A 302 14.66 -17.65 11.74
C GLY A 302 14.68 -16.35 12.56
N ARG A 303 15.77 -15.58 12.52
CA ARG A 303 15.98 -14.39 13.34
C ARG A 303 15.76 -13.07 12.59
N VAL A 304 15.59 -13.07 11.28
CA VAL A 304 15.30 -11.87 10.48
C VAL A 304 14.28 -12.10 9.36
N LEU A 305 13.31 -11.19 9.25
CA LEU A 305 12.27 -11.17 8.23
C LEU A 305 11.98 -9.76 7.70
N LEU A 306 11.26 -9.69 6.58
CA LEU A 306 10.73 -8.47 5.98
C LEU A 306 9.21 -8.58 5.80
N ALA A 307 8.49 -7.46 5.87
CA ALA A 307 7.05 -7.38 5.63
C ALA A 307 6.63 -6.04 4.98
N GLY A 308 5.54 -6.07 4.21
CA GLY A 308 5.03 -4.90 3.49
C GLY A 308 6.03 -4.40 2.43
N ASP A 309 6.07 -3.09 2.22
CA ASP A 309 6.98 -2.45 1.25
C ASP A 309 8.48 -2.67 1.57
N ALA A 310 8.83 -3.14 2.78
CA ALA A 310 10.19 -3.59 3.07
C ALA A 310 10.52 -4.91 2.36
N ALA A 311 9.53 -5.75 2.09
CA ALA A 311 9.69 -7.03 1.39
C ALA A 311 9.29 -6.96 -0.09
N HIS A 312 8.29 -6.19 -0.47
CA HIS A 312 7.72 -6.23 -1.83
C HIS A 312 7.12 -4.90 -2.28
N PRO A 313 7.92 -3.81 -2.31
CA PRO A 313 7.45 -2.56 -2.88
C PRO A 313 7.07 -2.78 -4.35
N MET A 314 5.91 -2.27 -4.74
CA MET A 314 5.31 -2.49 -6.06
C MET A 314 4.77 -1.18 -6.65
N THR A 315 4.49 -1.18 -7.94
CA THR A 315 3.79 -0.04 -8.57
C THR A 315 2.33 0.03 -8.09
N PHE A 316 1.80 1.25 -7.96
CA PHE A 316 0.60 1.47 -7.13
C PHE A 316 -0.73 1.42 -7.88
N GLN A 317 -0.75 1.32 -9.23
CA GLN A 317 -1.99 1.48 -10.01
C GLN A 317 -3.05 0.39 -9.73
N ARG A 318 -2.66 -0.78 -9.24
CA ARG A 318 -3.62 -1.84 -8.84
C ARG A 318 -4.16 -1.69 -7.41
N GLY A 319 -3.56 -0.81 -6.59
CA GLY A 319 -3.96 -0.62 -5.19
C GLY A 319 -3.69 -1.83 -4.28
N GLN A 320 -2.70 -2.66 -4.59
CA GLN A 320 -2.50 -3.96 -3.92
C GLN A 320 -1.54 -3.91 -2.73
N GLY A 321 -0.59 -2.97 -2.70
CA GLY A 321 0.45 -2.93 -1.67
C GLY A 321 -0.07 -2.99 -0.23
N MET A 322 -1.08 -2.18 0.12
CA MET A 322 -1.66 -2.21 1.48
C MET A 322 -2.30 -3.56 1.82
N ASN A 323 -3.01 -4.17 0.86
CA ASN A 323 -3.66 -5.46 1.10
C ASN A 323 -2.62 -6.58 1.29
N HIS A 324 -1.52 -6.55 0.53
CA HIS A 324 -0.38 -7.46 0.76
C HIS A 324 0.31 -7.20 2.10
N GLY A 325 0.44 -5.94 2.52
CA GLY A 325 0.94 -5.61 3.86
C GLY A 325 0.05 -6.15 4.99
N ILE A 326 -1.27 -6.09 4.84
CA ILE A 326 -2.22 -6.69 5.80
C ILE A 326 -2.11 -8.22 5.79
N ALA A 327 -1.99 -8.83 4.60
CA ALA A 327 -1.82 -10.26 4.45
C ALA A 327 -0.54 -10.76 5.11
N ASP A 328 0.56 -10.01 4.98
CA ASP A 328 1.82 -10.32 5.64
C ASP A 328 1.65 -10.31 7.16
N ALA A 329 1.07 -9.23 7.71
CA ALA A 329 0.84 -9.12 9.14
C ALA A 329 -0.01 -10.29 9.66
N THR A 330 -1.07 -10.63 8.94
CA THR A 330 -1.98 -11.73 9.28
C THR A 330 -1.27 -13.09 9.23
N SER A 331 -0.56 -13.36 8.13
CA SER A 331 0.14 -14.62 7.90
C SER A 331 1.24 -14.84 8.93
N LEU A 332 2.06 -13.81 9.17
CA LEU A 332 3.16 -13.86 10.14
C LEU A 332 2.64 -14.07 11.56
N VAL A 333 1.65 -13.27 12.00
CA VAL A 333 1.09 -13.38 13.34
C VAL A 333 0.47 -14.75 13.58
N LYS A 334 -0.29 -15.30 12.63
CA LYS A 334 -0.88 -16.65 12.75
C LYS A 334 0.19 -17.73 12.93
N LYS A 335 1.24 -17.69 12.10
CA LYS A 335 2.32 -18.68 12.14
C LYS A 335 3.13 -18.58 13.43
N LEU A 336 3.49 -17.37 13.87
CA LEU A 336 4.20 -17.15 15.14
C LEU A 336 3.33 -17.55 16.36
N THR A 337 2.03 -17.27 16.32
CA THR A 337 1.10 -17.69 17.37
C THR A 337 0.99 -19.22 17.46
N ALA A 338 0.93 -19.90 16.32
CA ALA A 338 0.93 -21.36 16.30
C ALA A 338 2.23 -21.93 16.88
N ALA A 339 3.39 -21.38 16.49
CA ALA A 339 4.69 -21.77 17.02
C ALA A 339 4.81 -21.55 18.54
N ALA A 340 4.35 -20.39 19.03
CA ALA A 340 4.38 -20.06 20.46
C ALA A 340 3.48 -20.98 21.30
N LYS A 341 2.36 -21.47 20.76
CA LYS A 341 1.47 -22.42 21.43
C LYS A 341 2.00 -23.86 21.43
N ALA A 342 2.72 -24.25 20.40
CA ALA A 342 3.19 -25.63 20.21
C ALA A 342 4.42 -25.99 21.05
N SER A 343 5.03 -25.03 21.77
CA SER A 343 6.32 -25.21 22.40
C SER A 343 6.26 -25.22 23.93
N GLU A 344 6.23 -26.43 24.52
CA GLU A 344 6.28 -26.65 25.98
C GLU A 344 7.72 -26.54 26.55
N THR A 345 8.75 -26.56 25.70
CA THR A 345 10.18 -26.44 26.08
C THR A 345 10.95 -25.49 25.15
N SER A 346 12.11 -24.98 25.62
CA SER A 346 12.82 -23.88 24.96
C SER A 346 13.49 -24.20 23.62
N ALA A 347 13.98 -25.43 23.40
CA ALA A 347 14.60 -25.81 22.12
C ALA A 347 13.54 -26.05 21.04
N ALA A 348 12.41 -26.65 21.41
CA ALA A 348 11.26 -26.81 20.51
C ALA A 348 10.67 -25.44 20.10
N ALA A 349 10.71 -24.44 21.00
CA ALA A 349 10.23 -23.08 20.70
C ALA A 349 11.05 -22.37 19.60
N ALA A 350 12.38 -22.42 19.68
CA ALA A 350 13.25 -21.80 18.69
C ALA A 350 13.12 -22.48 17.31
N ALA A 351 13.05 -23.81 17.28
CA ALA A 351 12.82 -24.56 16.05
C ALA A 351 11.44 -24.25 15.44
N ALA A 352 10.38 -24.26 16.24
CA ALA A 352 9.04 -23.93 15.77
C ALA A 352 8.93 -22.49 15.26
N ALA A 353 9.63 -21.54 15.90
CA ALA A 353 9.71 -20.16 15.43
C ALA A 353 10.43 -20.08 14.07
N ALA A 354 11.56 -20.79 13.91
CA ALA A 354 12.28 -20.86 12.65
C ALA A 354 11.43 -21.47 11.52
N ASP A 355 10.67 -22.53 11.81
CA ASP A 355 9.75 -23.15 10.86
C ASP A 355 8.61 -22.19 10.47
N ALA A 356 8.04 -21.47 11.44
CA ALA A 356 7.03 -20.45 11.19
C ALA A 356 7.57 -19.31 10.30
N VAL A 357 8.80 -18.88 10.55
CA VAL A 357 9.51 -17.87 9.76
C VAL A 357 9.75 -18.35 8.34
N ALA A 358 10.24 -19.58 8.16
CA ALA A 358 10.45 -20.18 6.85
C ALA A 358 9.13 -20.32 6.06
N ALA A 359 8.07 -20.78 6.72
CA ALA A 359 6.75 -20.92 6.12
C ALA A 359 6.14 -19.56 5.72
N TYR A 360 6.34 -18.52 6.52
CA TYR A 360 5.94 -17.15 6.14
C TYR A 360 6.74 -16.65 4.93
N MET A 361 8.07 -16.79 4.95
CA MET A 361 8.93 -16.33 3.86
C MET A 361 8.55 -16.99 2.54
N ALA A 362 8.37 -18.32 2.52
CA ALA A 362 7.99 -19.05 1.32
C ALA A 362 6.65 -18.56 0.74
N GLU A 363 5.63 -18.41 1.60
CA GLU A 363 4.31 -17.92 1.18
C GLU A 363 4.33 -16.46 0.71
N MET A 364 5.05 -15.58 1.43
CA MET A 364 5.16 -14.17 1.08
C MET A 364 5.92 -13.98 -0.24
N VAL A 365 7.02 -14.70 -0.44
CA VAL A 365 7.80 -14.65 -1.70
C VAL A 365 6.92 -15.05 -2.89
N ASP A 366 6.15 -16.13 -2.76
CA ASP A 366 5.26 -16.59 -3.83
C ASP A 366 4.12 -15.58 -4.09
N ARG A 367 3.30 -15.29 -3.07
CA ARG A 367 2.13 -14.40 -3.21
C ARG A 367 2.52 -12.98 -3.62
N ALA A 368 3.49 -12.37 -2.94
CA ALA A 368 3.83 -10.98 -3.17
C ALA A 368 4.76 -10.81 -4.38
N GLY A 369 5.59 -11.81 -4.70
CA GLY A 369 6.36 -11.84 -5.96
C GLY A 369 5.44 -11.82 -7.18
N ASP A 370 4.39 -12.63 -7.16
CA ASP A 370 3.39 -12.63 -8.24
C ASP A 370 2.68 -11.28 -8.40
N GLU A 371 2.31 -10.63 -7.29
CA GLU A 371 1.66 -9.33 -7.37
C GLU A 371 2.63 -8.22 -7.78
N VAL A 372 3.92 -8.26 -7.39
CA VAL A 372 4.92 -7.31 -7.89
C VAL A 372 5.02 -7.38 -9.42
N ARG A 373 5.12 -8.60 -9.99
CA ARG A 373 5.19 -8.81 -11.44
C ARG A 373 3.89 -8.36 -12.13
N THR A 374 2.74 -8.74 -11.58
CA THR A 374 1.42 -8.37 -12.11
C THR A 374 1.17 -6.86 -12.06
N SER A 375 1.57 -6.20 -10.97
CA SER A 375 1.52 -4.74 -10.84
C SER A 375 2.40 -4.05 -11.86
N TRP A 376 3.60 -4.59 -12.10
CA TRP A 376 4.48 -4.06 -13.12
C TRP A 376 3.91 -4.19 -14.54
N GLU A 377 3.40 -5.36 -14.91
CA GLU A 377 2.73 -5.59 -16.20
C GLU A 377 1.52 -4.67 -16.39
N ASN A 378 0.71 -4.51 -15.33
CA ASN A 378 -0.44 -3.62 -15.35
C ASN A 378 -0.03 -2.16 -15.53
N THR A 379 1.03 -1.70 -14.85
CA THR A 379 1.58 -0.35 -15.08
C THR A 379 1.98 -0.18 -16.54
N GLN A 380 2.66 -1.15 -17.15
CA GLN A 380 3.02 -1.06 -18.56
C GLN A 380 1.80 -0.98 -19.47
N MET A 381 0.80 -1.82 -19.23
CA MET A 381 -0.44 -1.85 -19.99
C MET A 381 -1.20 -0.52 -19.88
N LEU A 382 -1.35 0.05 -18.69
CA LEU A 382 -2.08 1.31 -18.48
C LEU A 382 -1.47 2.53 -19.20
N HIS A 383 -0.21 2.44 -19.63
CA HIS A 383 0.48 3.50 -20.38
C HIS A 383 0.68 3.17 -21.86
N ASP A 384 0.15 2.04 -22.33
CA ASP A 384 0.14 1.63 -23.73
C ASP A 384 -1.32 1.47 -24.15
N TRP A 385 -1.88 2.52 -24.76
CA TRP A 385 -3.28 2.55 -25.16
C TRP A 385 -3.67 1.40 -26.06
N LYS A 386 -2.81 1.04 -27.02
CA LYS A 386 -3.10 -0.05 -27.96
C LYS A 386 -3.21 -1.37 -27.20
N ARG A 387 -2.21 -1.69 -26.37
CA ARG A 387 -2.20 -2.91 -25.56
C ARG A 387 -3.37 -2.95 -24.57
N MET A 388 -3.72 -1.82 -23.96
CA MET A 388 -4.85 -1.70 -23.03
C MET A 388 -6.18 -1.92 -23.73
N ALA A 389 -6.41 -1.22 -24.84
CA ALA A 389 -7.64 -1.32 -25.63
C ALA A 389 -7.86 -2.74 -26.16
N GLU A 390 -6.79 -3.43 -26.57
CA GLU A 390 -6.83 -4.82 -27.07
C GLU A 390 -6.90 -5.88 -25.94
N SER A 391 -6.78 -5.48 -24.67
CA SER A 391 -6.72 -6.43 -23.55
C SER A 391 -8.03 -7.22 -23.38
N PRO A 392 -7.98 -8.50 -22.95
CA PRO A 392 -9.18 -9.31 -22.74
C PRO A 392 -10.18 -8.67 -21.78
N ILE A 393 -9.69 -7.98 -20.75
CA ILE A 393 -10.54 -7.27 -19.80
C ILE A 393 -11.33 -6.16 -20.52
N MET A 394 -10.71 -5.41 -21.41
CA MET A 394 -11.36 -4.33 -22.14
C MET A 394 -12.24 -4.81 -23.30
N GLN A 395 -11.84 -5.90 -23.96
CA GLN A 395 -12.57 -6.48 -25.09
C GLN A 395 -13.77 -7.36 -24.66
N ARG A 396 -13.64 -8.09 -23.55
CA ARG A 396 -14.56 -9.20 -23.22
C ARG A 396 -15.14 -9.17 -21.80
N GLY A 397 -14.80 -8.17 -20.98
CA GLY A 397 -15.21 -8.19 -19.57
C GLY A 397 -14.30 -9.08 -18.71
N GLY A 398 -14.34 -8.92 -17.38
CA GLY A 398 -13.50 -9.71 -16.46
C GLY A 398 -14.03 -11.11 -16.16
N ASN A 399 -14.97 -11.63 -16.97
CA ASN A 399 -15.72 -12.84 -16.66
C ASN A 399 -15.46 -13.94 -17.72
N PRO A 400 -14.58 -14.92 -17.46
CA PRO A 400 -14.30 -16.00 -18.41
C PRO A 400 -15.48 -16.95 -18.66
N ARG A 401 -16.65 -16.75 -18.03
CA ARG A 401 -17.84 -17.61 -18.17
C ARG A 401 -18.87 -17.15 -19.22
N GLU A 402 -18.81 -15.92 -19.73
CA GLU A 402 -19.80 -15.44 -20.71
C GLU A 402 -19.74 -16.20 -22.06
N GLU A 403 -18.59 -16.74 -22.46
CA GLU A 403 -18.47 -17.51 -23.71
C GLU A 403 -19.24 -18.84 -23.67
N LYS A 404 -19.37 -19.49 -22.49
CA LYS A 404 -20.15 -20.75 -22.38
C LYS A 404 -21.66 -20.53 -22.50
N GLU A 405 -22.15 -19.33 -22.16
CA GLU A 405 -23.57 -19.00 -22.27
C GLU A 405 -23.94 -18.41 -23.64
N LYS A 406 -23.02 -17.71 -24.31
CA LYS A 406 -23.22 -17.28 -25.71
C LYS A 406 -23.12 -18.45 -26.69
N GLY A 407 -22.15 -19.35 -26.53
CA GLY A 407 -22.03 -20.55 -27.37
C GLY A 407 -23.24 -21.49 -27.27
N LYS A 408 -23.83 -21.63 -26.08
CA LYS A 408 -25.05 -22.44 -25.90
C LYS A 408 -26.30 -21.83 -26.53
N LYS A 409 -26.38 -20.49 -26.64
CA LYS A 409 -27.52 -19.81 -27.29
C LYS A 409 -27.43 -19.78 -28.81
N GLU A 410 -26.25 -19.97 -29.38
CA GLU A 410 -26.06 -20.11 -30.84
C GLU A 410 -26.18 -21.56 -31.32
N GLU A 411 -25.99 -22.57 -30.46
CA GLU A 411 -26.30 -23.98 -30.79
C GLU A 411 -27.79 -24.33 -30.63
N GLU A 412 -28.59 -23.49 -29.96
CA GLU A 412 -30.05 -23.66 -29.79
C GLU A 412 -30.90 -22.82 -30.77
N ARG A 413 -30.28 -22.29 -31.84
CA ARG A 413 -30.95 -21.63 -32.98
C ARG A 413 -30.55 -22.29 -34.29
#